data_AF-A0A4D4LFJ7-F1
#
_entry.id   AF-A0A4D4LFJ7-F1
#
_cell.length_a   1.000
_cell.length_b   1.000
_cell.length_c   1.000
_cell.angle_alpha   90.00
_cell.angle_beta   90.00
_cell.angle_gamma   90.00
#
_symmetry.space_group_name_H-M   'P 1'
#
loop_
_entity.id
_entity.type
_entity.pdbx_description
1 polymer ?
#
loop_
_entity_poly.entity_id
_entity_poly.type
_entity_poly.pdbx_seq_one_letter_code
_entity_poly.pdbx_strand_id
1 'polypeptide(L)'
;MEELNRRKAVVFVHPSSLPVAPVPGVPPYIADFLLDTTRAAVNLVRTGTIRRHPDIRFILAHAGGFLPYAAHRIAFTFGLDGSAWTSSEVLDEFAKFYFDTAQSSTDISFPTLLSFTRPDHVVFGSDYPHVSEVGVCYFTSRLDDLELADDARYSVDRGTALNLFPRFKGCSEARVETSALNSVGALGARRGRGPDH
;
A
#
# COMPACT_ATOMS: atom_id res chain seq x y z
N MET A 1 13.10 -18.10 4.86
CA MET A 1 11.71 -18.28 4.41
C MET A 1 11.02 -19.44 5.10
N GLU A 2 11.63 -20.62 5.18
CA GLU A 2 11.03 -21.80 5.85
C GLU A 2 10.48 -21.52 7.26
N GLU A 3 11.28 -20.86 8.11
CA GLU A 3 10.83 -20.53 9.48
C GLU A 3 9.68 -19.50 9.49
N LEU A 4 9.68 -18.54 8.57
CA LEU A 4 8.57 -17.58 8.43
C LEU A 4 7.28 -18.31 8.00
N ASN A 5 7.39 -19.26 7.07
CA ASN A 5 6.28 -20.09 6.64
C ASN A 5 5.74 -20.95 7.78
N ARG A 6 6.62 -21.65 8.51
CA ARG A 6 6.24 -22.49 9.66
C ARG A 6 5.47 -21.69 10.72
N ARG A 7 5.80 -20.41 10.90
CA ARG A 7 5.12 -19.48 11.83
C ARG A 7 3.91 -18.77 11.25
N LYS A 8 3.59 -18.97 9.97
CA LYS A 8 2.54 -18.24 9.25
C LYS A 8 2.71 -16.72 9.36
N ALA A 9 3.96 -16.28 9.27
CA ALA A 9 4.37 -14.91 9.57
C ALA A 9 3.69 -13.91 8.63
N VAL A 10 3.37 -12.73 9.19
CA VAL A 10 3.06 -11.55 8.39
C VAL A 10 4.36 -10.79 8.17
N VAL A 11 4.72 -10.55 6.92
CA VAL A 11 5.98 -9.90 6.52
C VAL A 11 5.64 -8.59 5.82
N PHE A 12 6.13 -7.49 6.36
CA PHE A 12 6.03 -6.19 5.69
C PHE A 12 7.27 -5.97 4.81
N VAL A 13 7.05 -5.77 3.51
CA VAL A 13 8.08 -5.50 2.52
C VAL A 13 8.14 -3.99 2.31
N HIS A 14 9.08 -3.36 2.99
CA HIS A 14 9.37 -1.93 2.88
C HIS A 14 10.54 -1.70 1.91
N PRO A 15 10.48 -0.67 1.06
CA PRO A 15 11.54 -0.37 0.12
C PRO A 15 12.83 0.10 0.80
N SER A 16 13.91 0.04 0.03
CA SER A 16 15.20 0.66 0.35
C SER A 16 15.77 1.37 -0.87
N SER A 17 16.98 1.90 -0.75
CA SER A 17 17.70 2.48 -1.89
C SER A 17 18.00 1.42 -2.94
N LEU A 18 17.66 1.72 -4.19
CA LEU A 18 18.04 0.88 -5.32
C LEU A 18 19.57 0.88 -5.50
N PRO A 19 20.18 -0.23 -5.96
CA PRO A 19 21.61 -0.31 -6.24
C PRO A 19 21.93 0.33 -7.61
N VAL A 20 21.53 1.59 -7.79
CA VAL A 20 21.73 2.38 -9.02
C VAL A 20 22.20 3.79 -8.66
N ALA A 21 22.78 4.50 -9.62
CA ALA A 21 23.16 5.89 -9.41
C ALA A 21 21.90 6.75 -9.17
N PRO A 22 21.90 7.65 -8.17
CA PRO A 22 20.77 8.52 -7.91
C PRO A 22 20.59 9.52 -9.05
N VAL A 23 19.34 9.89 -9.31
CA VAL A 23 19.03 11.02 -10.21
C VAL A 23 19.30 12.33 -9.46
N PRO A 24 20.20 13.21 -9.95
CA PRO A 24 20.52 14.45 -9.25
C PRO A 24 19.27 15.29 -8.94
N GLY A 25 19.10 15.66 -7.66
CA GLY A 25 17.98 16.48 -7.20
C GLY A 25 16.66 15.73 -6.99
N VAL A 26 16.60 14.41 -7.23
CA VAL A 26 15.41 13.59 -7.00
C VAL A 26 15.67 12.63 -5.82
N PRO A 27 15.08 12.88 -4.64
CA PRO A 27 15.18 11.95 -3.53
C PRO A 27 14.58 10.57 -3.85
N PRO A 28 15.16 9.46 -3.36
CA PRO A 28 14.72 8.10 -3.70
C PRO A 28 13.24 7.79 -3.37
N TYR A 29 12.72 8.37 -2.28
CA TYR A 29 11.33 8.15 -1.85
C TYR A 29 10.28 8.68 -2.83
N ILE A 30 10.66 9.52 -3.81
CA ILE A 30 9.72 10.05 -4.80
C ILE A 30 9.30 8.98 -5.82
N ALA A 31 10.21 8.07 -6.19
CA ALA A 31 9.94 7.09 -7.26
C ALA A 31 10.70 5.77 -7.09
N ASP A 32 11.97 5.83 -6.68
CA ASP A 32 12.81 4.63 -6.56
C ASP A 32 12.28 3.66 -5.51
N PHE A 33 11.71 4.15 -4.42
CA PHE A 33 11.10 3.31 -3.39
C PHE A 33 9.89 2.54 -3.94
N LEU A 34 9.03 3.19 -4.73
CA LEU A 34 7.91 2.51 -5.39
C LEU A 34 8.42 1.43 -6.37
N LEU A 35 9.49 1.73 -7.10
CA LEU A 35 10.14 0.76 -7.98
C LEU A 35 10.78 -0.39 -7.21
N ASP A 36 11.42 -0.14 -6.07
CA ASP A 36 12.05 -1.17 -5.24
C ASP A 36 11.02 -2.16 -4.70
N THR A 37 9.91 -1.69 -4.13
CA THR A 37 8.77 -2.54 -3.72
C THR A 37 8.24 -3.36 -4.89
N THR A 38 8.10 -2.74 -6.06
CA THR A 38 7.66 -3.44 -7.28
C THR A 38 8.65 -4.55 -7.65
N ARG A 39 9.96 -4.28 -7.64
CA ARG A 39 11.01 -5.27 -7.95
C ARG A 39 11.03 -6.41 -6.94
N ALA A 40 10.82 -6.13 -5.65
CA ALA A 40 10.72 -7.14 -4.62
C ALA A 40 9.54 -8.09 -4.86
N ALA A 41 8.35 -7.56 -5.14
CA ALA A 41 7.17 -8.36 -5.45
C ALA A 41 7.37 -9.22 -6.71
N VAL A 42 7.90 -8.63 -7.78
CA VAL A 42 8.25 -9.32 -9.02
C VAL A 42 9.26 -10.45 -8.77
N ASN A 43 10.29 -10.21 -7.95
CA ASN A 43 11.27 -11.23 -7.61
C ASN A 43 10.65 -12.39 -6.82
N LEU A 44 9.82 -12.11 -5.82
CA LEU A 44 9.14 -13.12 -5.00
C LEU A 44 8.27 -14.05 -5.86
N VAL A 45 7.53 -13.49 -6.82
CA VAL A 45 6.74 -14.29 -7.77
C VAL A 45 7.63 -15.04 -8.74
N ARG A 46 8.57 -14.36 -9.42
CA ARG A 46 9.44 -14.98 -10.44
C ARG A 46 10.22 -16.17 -9.91
N THR A 47 10.72 -16.06 -8.69
CA THR A 47 11.50 -17.10 -8.03
C THR A 47 10.61 -18.23 -7.48
N GLY A 48 9.29 -18.14 -7.55
CA GLY A 48 8.34 -19.10 -6.99
C GLY A 48 8.32 -19.11 -5.46
N THR A 49 8.82 -18.06 -4.81
CA THR A 49 8.97 -17.99 -3.36
C THR A 49 7.61 -18.02 -2.66
N ILE A 50 6.63 -17.29 -3.19
CA ILE A 50 5.26 -17.28 -2.65
C ILE A 50 4.63 -18.69 -2.75
N ARG A 51 4.87 -19.39 -3.85
CA ARG A 51 4.34 -20.74 -4.08
C ARG A 51 4.96 -21.79 -3.17
N ARG A 52 6.27 -21.71 -2.90
CA ARG A 52 6.97 -22.62 -1.97
C ARG A 52 6.66 -22.33 -0.50
N HIS A 53 6.23 -21.11 -0.19
CA HIS A 53 5.97 -20.66 1.19
C HIS A 53 4.59 -20.00 1.31
N PRO A 54 3.51 -20.78 1.11
CA PRO A 54 2.15 -20.25 0.97
C PRO A 54 1.56 -19.70 2.28
N ASP A 55 2.14 -20.02 3.44
CA ASP A 55 1.63 -19.54 4.74
C ASP A 55 2.18 -18.16 5.13
N ILE A 56 3.15 -17.62 4.37
CA ILE A 56 3.65 -16.26 4.60
C ILE A 56 2.67 -15.26 3.97
N ARG A 57 2.25 -14.27 4.77
CA ARG A 57 1.39 -13.17 4.32
C ARG A 57 2.23 -11.92 4.13
N PHE A 58 2.49 -11.55 2.88
CA PHE A 58 3.31 -10.38 2.55
C PHE A 58 2.44 -9.14 2.40
N ILE A 59 2.76 -8.08 3.14
CA ILE A 59 2.21 -6.73 2.96
C ILE A 59 3.25 -5.91 2.19
N LEU A 60 2.88 -5.38 1.04
CA LEU A 60 3.72 -4.49 0.26
C LEU A 60 3.45 -3.04 0.65
N ALA A 61 4.52 -2.29 0.92
CA ALA A 61 4.42 -0.88 1.26
C ALA A 61 3.95 -0.03 0.08
N HIS A 62 3.33 1.11 0.39
CA HIS A 62 2.96 2.17 -0.55
C HIS A 62 2.10 1.65 -1.71
N ALA A 63 1.02 0.94 -1.37
CA ALA A 63 0.14 0.24 -2.32
C ALA A 63 0.85 -0.74 -3.28
N GLY A 64 2.04 -1.23 -2.92
CA GLY A 64 2.83 -2.10 -3.80
C GLY A 64 3.62 -1.36 -4.88
N GLY A 65 3.78 -0.04 -4.73
CA GLY A 65 4.47 0.79 -5.70
C GLY A 65 3.75 0.86 -7.04
N PHE A 66 4.45 0.52 -8.11
CA PHE A 66 3.87 0.50 -9.45
C PHE A 66 3.20 -0.83 -9.81
N LEU A 67 3.25 -1.83 -8.91
CA LEU A 67 2.75 -3.18 -9.21
C LEU A 67 1.28 -3.19 -9.65
N PRO A 68 0.31 -2.57 -8.94
CA PRO A 68 -1.09 -2.63 -9.37
C PRO A 68 -1.32 -2.07 -10.78
N TYR A 69 -0.64 -0.97 -11.10
CA TYR A 69 -0.71 -0.34 -12.42
C TYR A 69 -0.06 -1.20 -13.51
N ALA A 70 1.09 -1.81 -13.21
CA ALA A 70 1.93 -2.50 -14.20
C ALA A 70 1.71 -4.02 -14.28
N ALA A 71 0.84 -4.60 -13.44
CA ALA A 71 0.74 -6.04 -13.24
C ALA A 71 0.54 -6.83 -14.54
N HIS A 72 -0.40 -6.40 -15.39
CA HIS A 72 -0.66 -7.07 -16.67
C HIS A 72 0.53 -7.00 -17.63
N ARG A 73 1.24 -5.86 -17.66
CA ARG A 73 2.46 -5.70 -18.48
C ARG A 73 3.56 -6.66 -18.02
N ILE A 74 3.76 -6.76 -16.70
CA ILE A 74 4.77 -7.64 -16.11
C ILE A 74 4.41 -9.11 -16.38
N ALA A 75 3.16 -9.49 -16.10
CA ALA A 75 2.66 -10.85 -16.31
C ALA A 75 2.77 -11.31 -17.77
N PHE A 76 2.38 -10.43 -18.71
CA PHE A 76 2.54 -10.70 -20.14
C PHE A 76 4.00 -10.94 -20.53
N THR A 77 4.93 -10.16 -19.96
CA THR A 77 6.37 -10.30 -20.27
C THR A 77 6.94 -11.61 -19.71
N PHE A 78 6.49 -12.06 -18.53
CA PHE A 78 6.88 -13.36 -17.98
C PHE A 78 6.44 -14.52 -18.87
N GLY A 79 5.23 -14.44 -19.45
CA GLY A 79 4.77 -15.45 -20.40
C GLY A 79 5.57 -15.53 -21.71
N LEU A 80 6.37 -14.51 -22.03
CA LEU A 80 7.18 -14.45 -23.25
C LEU A 80 8.66 -14.82 -23.04
N ASP A 81 9.16 -14.84 -21.81
CA ASP A 81 10.59 -15.04 -21.53
C ASP A 81 11.03 -16.52 -21.52
N GLY A 82 10.13 -17.43 -21.89
CA GLY A 82 10.37 -18.88 -21.85
C GLY A 82 10.37 -19.47 -20.44
N SER A 83 9.99 -18.70 -19.42
CA SER A 83 9.78 -19.22 -18.07
C SER A 83 8.57 -20.15 -17.99
N ALA A 84 8.51 -20.94 -16.91
CA ALA A 84 7.40 -21.85 -16.64
C ALA A 84 6.11 -21.13 -16.16
N TRP A 85 6.05 -19.81 -16.29
CA TRP A 85 4.94 -18.99 -15.82
C TRP A 85 4.03 -18.58 -16.97
N THR A 86 2.74 -18.83 -16.82
CA THR A 86 1.72 -18.17 -17.66
C THR A 86 1.39 -16.79 -17.08
N SER A 87 0.91 -15.87 -17.93
CA SER A 87 0.46 -14.55 -17.47
C SER A 87 -0.62 -14.63 -16.39
N SER A 88 -1.55 -15.58 -16.50
CA SER A 88 -2.61 -15.78 -15.49
C SER A 88 -2.02 -16.18 -14.15
N GLU A 89 -1.10 -17.15 -14.12
CA GLU A 89 -0.48 -17.60 -12.87
C GLU A 89 0.30 -16.46 -12.19
N VAL A 90 0.95 -15.59 -12.96
CA VAL A 90 1.67 -14.43 -12.40
C VAL A 90 0.69 -13.45 -11.74
N LEU A 91 -0.43 -13.15 -12.39
CA LEU A 91 -1.48 -12.31 -11.82
C LEU A 91 -2.07 -12.94 -10.56
N ASP A 92 -2.31 -14.25 -10.57
CA ASP A 92 -2.84 -14.98 -9.42
C ASP A 92 -1.88 -14.96 -8.22
N GLU A 93 -0.57 -15.05 -8.46
CA GLU A 93 0.44 -14.89 -7.40
C GLU A 93 0.51 -13.44 -6.90
N PHE A 94 0.44 -12.44 -7.79
CA PHE A 94 0.43 -11.04 -7.35
C PHE A 94 -0.80 -10.70 -6.51
N ALA A 95 -1.98 -11.24 -6.85
CA ALA A 95 -3.21 -11.02 -6.11
C ALA A 95 -3.19 -11.60 -4.68
N LYS A 96 -2.19 -12.41 -4.31
CA LYS A 96 -2.01 -12.92 -2.94
C LYS A 96 -1.36 -11.91 -1.99
N PHE A 97 -0.73 -10.86 -2.52
CA PHE A 97 -0.15 -9.81 -1.68
C PHE A 97 -1.22 -9.03 -0.94
N TYR A 98 -0.87 -8.55 0.25
CA TYR A 98 -1.55 -7.47 0.95
C TYR A 98 -0.87 -6.16 0.61
N PHE A 99 -1.57 -5.05 0.75
CA PHE A 99 -1.09 -3.72 0.37
C PHE A 99 -1.43 -2.72 1.47
N ASP A 100 -0.48 -1.87 1.85
CA ASP A 100 -0.82 -0.74 2.72
C ASP A 100 -1.36 0.46 1.91
N THR A 101 -1.96 1.43 2.61
CA THR A 101 -2.45 2.68 2.02
C THR A 101 -1.44 3.84 2.06
N ALA A 102 -0.22 3.62 2.57
CA ALA A 102 0.70 4.71 2.87
C ALA A 102 1.01 5.53 1.62
N GLN A 103 0.75 6.83 1.70
CA GLN A 103 0.95 7.80 0.61
C GLN A 103 0.27 7.45 -0.73
N SER A 104 -0.72 6.54 -0.73
CA SER A 104 -1.26 5.92 -1.95
C SER A 104 -2.78 5.81 -1.98
N SER A 105 -3.47 6.61 -1.17
CA SER A 105 -4.92 6.58 -0.95
C SER A 105 -5.69 7.71 -1.63
N THR A 106 -5.27 8.16 -2.82
CA THR A 106 -6.01 9.17 -3.58
C THR A 106 -7.13 8.54 -4.42
N ASP A 107 -8.05 9.37 -4.90
CA ASP A 107 -9.09 9.03 -5.88
C ASP A 107 -8.55 8.51 -7.22
N ILE A 108 -7.25 8.68 -7.48
CA ILE A 108 -6.58 8.20 -8.69
C ILE A 108 -5.91 6.84 -8.44
N SER A 109 -5.13 6.70 -7.36
CA SER A 109 -4.35 5.50 -7.11
C SER A 109 -5.17 4.38 -6.48
N PHE A 110 -6.08 4.71 -5.58
CA PHE A 110 -6.79 3.73 -4.78
C PHE A 110 -7.76 2.86 -5.60
N PRO A 111 -8.54 3.38 -6.57
CA PRO A 111 -9.37 2.53 -7.43
C PRO A 111 -8.55 1.54 -8.26
N THR A 112 -7.33 1.92 -8.67
CA THR A 112 -6.40 1.01 -9.37
C THR A 112 -5.99 -0.15 -8.45
N LEU A 113 -5.66 0.15 -7.18
CA LEU A 113 -5.33 -0.87 -6.19
C LEU A 113 -6.52 -1.81 -5.94
N LEU A 114 -7.71 -1.27 -5.71
CA LEU A 114 -8.93 -2.05 -5.44
C LEU A 114 -9.31 -2.96 -6.62
N SER A 115 -9.10 -2.50 -7.85
CA SER A 115 -9.38 -3.28 -9.07
C SER A 115 -8.37 -4.42 -9.28
N PHE A 116 -7.20 -4.35 -8.65
CA PHE A 116 -6.11 -5.31 -8.79
C PHE A 116 -6.08 -6.35 -7.67
N THR A 117 -6.32 -5.91 -6.44
CA THR A 117 -6.19 -6.74 -5.24
C THR A 117 -7.45 -7.58 -4.97
N ARG A 118 -7.31 -8.62 -4.16
CA ARG A 118 -8.46 -9.34 -3.61
C ARG A 118 -9.22 -8.46 -2.60
N PRO A 119 -10.51 -8.71 -2.38
CA PRO A 119 -11.20 -8.19 -1.19
C PRO A 119 -10.41 -8.53 0.08
N ASP A 120 -10.42 -7.66 1.08
CA ASP A 120 -9.73 -7.84 2.37
C ASP A 120 -8.20 -8.00 2.28
N HIS A 121 -7.56 -7.43 1.25
CA HIS A 121 -6.11 -7.43 1.09
C HIS A 121 -5.48 -6.03 1.20
N VAL A 122 -6.25 -5.04 1.67
CA VAL A 122 -5.75 -3.67 1.89
C VAL A 122 -5.76 -3.37 3.38
N VAL A 123 -4.67 -2.79 3.88
CA VAL A 123 -4.53 -2.36 5.27
C VAL A 123 -4.19 -0.87 5.33
N PHE A 124 -4.77 -0.15 6.29
CA PHE A 124 -4.36 1.22 6.55
C PHE A 124 -2.87 1.31 6.93
N GLY A 125 -2.19 2.32 6.39
CA GLY A 125 -0.82 2.71 6.73
C GLY A 125 -0.60 4.21 6.53
N SER A 126 0.12 4.86 7.46
CA SER A 126 0.42 6.30 7.43
C SER A 126 1.87 6.64 7.06
N ASP A 127 2.80 5.70 7.27
CA ASP A 127 4.24 5.90 7.18
C ASP A 127 4.80 7.01 8.10
N TYR A 128 4.11 7.25 9.22
CA TYR A 128 4.63 8.08 10.30
C TYR A 128 5.77 7.34 11.04
N PRO A 129 6.90 8.00 11.41
CA PRO A 129 7.16 9.44 11.31
C PRO A 129 7.96 9.88 10.07
N HIS A 130 8.18 9.01 9.08
CA HIS A 130 8.91 9.40 7.85
C HIS A 130 8.12 10.41 7.02
N VAL A 131 6.79 10.27 7.03
CA VAL A 131 5.87 11.28 6.53
C VAL A 131 5.51 12.24 7.67
N SER A 132 5.69 13.54 7.42
CA SER A 132 5.28 14.61 8.36
C SER A 132 3.78 14.53 8.67
N GLU A 133 3.35 15.09 9.81
CA GLU A 133 1.93 15.14 10.19
C GLU A 133 1.04 15.75 9.10
N VAL A 134 1.51 16.81 8.43
CA VAL A 134 0.81 17.43 7.30
C VAL A 134 0.59 16.43 6.15
N GLY A 135 1.61 15.63 5.84
CA GLY A 135 1.51 14.59 4.81
C GLY A 135 0.58 13.45 5.23
N VAL A 136 0.64 13.02 6.50
CA VAL A 136 -0.27 12.00 7.04
C VAL A 136 -1.71 12.50 6.94
N CYS A 137 -2.00 13.70 7.44
CA CYS A 137 -3.33 14.30 7.33
C CYS A 137 -3.81 14.41 5.89
N TYR A 138 -2.92 14.80 4.96
CA TYR A 138 -3.26 14.87 3.55
C TYR A 138 -3.70 13.52 2.98
N PHE A 139 -2.94 12.44 3.18
CA PHE A 139 -3.29 11.14 2.59
C PHE A 139 -4.45 10.45 3.32
N THR A 140 -4.55 10.59 4.63
CA THR A 140 -5.69 10.08 5.40
C THR A 140 -6.98 10.78 4.99
N SER A 141 -6.99 12.11 4.83
CA SER A 141 -8.20 12.80 4.37
C SER A 141 -8.63 12.35 2.98
N ARG A 142 -7.68 12.07 2.08
CA ARG A 142 -7.99 11.51 0.75
C ARG A 142 -8.60 10.13 0.84
N LEU A 143 -8.16 9.29 1.77
CA LEU A 143 -8.77 7.98 2.01
C LEU A 143 -10.19 8.12 2.56
N ASP A 144 -10.39 9.03 3.50
CA ASP A 144 -11.69 9.31 4.16
C ASP A 144 -12.72 9.83 3.14
N ASP A 145 -12.29 10.67 2.20
CA ASP A 145 -13.13 11.25 1.15
C ASP A 145 -13.58 10.24 0.08
N LEU A 146 -13.00 9.03 0.03
CA LEU A 146 -13.41 8.01 -0.96
C LEU A 146 -14.81 7.47 -0.65
N GLU A 147 -15.62 7.29 -1.70
CA GLU A 147 -16.89 6.58 -1.58
C GLU A 147 -16.63 5.06 -1.58
N LEU A 148 -16.61 4.46 -0.39
CA LEU A 148 -16.53 3.02 -0.18
C LEU A 148 -17.79 2.53 0.53
N ALA A 149 -18.23 1.32 0.22
CA ALA A 149 -19.24 0.64 1.02
C ALA A 149 -18.74 0.44 2.47
N ASP A 150 -19.65 0.43 3.44
CA ASP A 150 -19.30 0.37 4.87
C ASP A 150 -18.41 -0.82 5.24
N ASP A 151 -18.63 -1.97 4.60
CA ASP A 151 -17.83 -3.18 4.79
C ASP A 151 -16.41 -3.05 4.21
N ALA A 152 -16.29 -2.47 3.01
CA ALA A 152 -15.01 -2.17 2.38
C ALA A 152 -14.21 -1.13 3.19
N ARG A 153 -14.88 -0.07 3.65
CA ARG A 153 -14.31 0.96 4.53
C ARG A 153 -13.77 0.31 5.81
N TYR A 154 -14.61 -0.45 6.52
CA TYR A 154 -14.19 -1.16 7.71
C TYR A 154 -13.02 -2.11 7.45
N SER A 155 -13.05 -2.84 6.32
CA SER A 155 -11.99 -3.78 5.94
C SER A 155 -10.64 -3.09 5.77
N VAL A 156 -10.59 -1.96 5.05
CA VAL A 156 -9.37 -1.15 4.83
C VAL A 156 -8.87 -0.55 6.13
N ASP A 157 -9.74 0.12 6.88
CA ASP A 157 -9.35 0.89 8.06
C ASP A 157 -8.91 -0.02 9.21
N ARG A 158 -9.47 -1.24 9.28
CA ARG A 158 -9.30 -2.10 10.46
C ARG A 158 -9.43 -3.60 10.23
N GLY A 159 -10.46 -4.04 9.51
CA GLY A 159 -10.87 -5.44 9.42
C GLY A 159 -9.75 -6.36 8.93
N THR A 160 -9.07 -5.98 7.85
CA THR A 160 -7.94 -6.72 7.29
C THR A 160 -6.78 -6.81 8.30
N ALA A 161 -6.42 -5.70 8.94
CA ALA A 161 -5.36 -5.69 9.94
C ALA A 161 -5.66 -6.62 11.12
N LEU A 162 -6.91 -6.65 11.59
CA LEU A 162 -7.31 -7.58 12.65
C LEU A 162 -7.30 -9.05 12.23
N ASN A 163 -7.56 -9.34 10.96
CA ASN A 163 -7.44 -10.69 10.41
C ASN A 163 -5.98 -11.12 10.29
N LEU A 164 -5.08 -10.20 9.94
CA LEU A 164 -3.64 -10.45 9.92
C LEU A 164 -3.06 -10.62 11.32
N PHE A 165 -3.54 -9.84 12.29
CA PHE A 165 -3.03 -9.77 13.66
C PHE A 165 -4.13 -10.07 14.70
N PRO A 166 -4.60 -11.33 14.80
CA PRO A 166 -5.77 -11.70 15.59
C PRO A 166 -5.64 -11.41 17.10
N ARG A 167 -4.41 -11.31 17.62
CA ARG A 167 -4.15 -10.95 19.03
C ARG A 167 -4.72 -9.58 19.43
N PHE A 168 -5.02 -8.70 18.47
CA PHE A 168 -5.56 -7.38 18.73
C PHE A 168 -7.10 -7.31 18.62
N LYS A 169 -7.79 -8.40 18.25
CA LYS A 169 -9.27 -8.42 18.10
C LYS A 169 -10.05 -8.11 19.38
N GLY A 170 -9.45 -8.36 20.56
CA GLY A 170 -10.09 -8.15 21.86
C GLY A 170 -9.65 -6.88 22.61
N CYS A 171 -8.82 -6.02 22.01
CA CYS A 171 -8.42 -4.78 22.66
C CYS A 171 -9.59 -3.77 22.58
N SER A 172 -10.16 -3.41 23.73
CA SER A 172 -11.19 -2.37 23.83
C SER A 172 -10.64 -1.04 23.33
N GLU A 173 -11.46 -0.31 22.57
CA GLU A 173 -11.13 1.02 22.05
C GLU A 173 -10.91 2.00 23.22
N ALA A 174 -9.66 2.40 23.45
CA ALA A 174 -9.43 3.67 24.11
C ALA A 174 -9.79 4.76 23.09
N ARG A 175 -10.92 5.45 23.30
CA ARG A 175 -11.26 6.64 22.51
C ARG A 175 -10.12 7.65 22.67
N VAL A 176 -9.44 7.96 21.59
CA VAL A 176 -8.54 9.11 21.54
C VAL A 176 -9.43 10.35 21.44
N GLU A 177 -9.49 11.16 22.50
CA GLU A 177 -10.19 12.44 22.46
C GLU A 177 -9.50 13.37 21.45
N THR A 178 -10.14 13.60 20.31
CA THR A 178 -9.72 14.52 19.26
C THR A 178 -9.97 15.97 19.66
N SER A 179 -9.30 16.47 20.72
CA SER A 179 -9.45 17.89 21.12
C SER A 179 -8.44 18.83 20.43
N ALA A 180 -7.42 18.31 19.73
CA ALA A 180 -6.29 19.13 19.25
C ALA A 180 -6.30 19.50 17.76
N LEU A 181 -7.04 18.78 16.89
CA LEU A 181 -6.93 18.92 15.43
C LEU A 181 -7.81 20.03 14.82
N ASN A 182 -8.77 20.59 15.57
CA ASN A 182 -9.66 21.66 15.07
C ASN A 182 -8.98 23.04 14.90
N SER A 183 -7.71 23.17 15.27
CA SER A 183 -6.99 24.47 15.20
C SER A 183 -6.34 24.74 13.83
N VAL A 184 -6.16 23.72 12.98
CA VAL A 184 -5.45 23.87 11.69
C VAL A 184 -6.41 24.15 10.51
N GLY A 185 -7.68 23.76 10.62
CA GLY A 185 -8.70 23.98 9.58
C GLY A 185 -9.16 25.44 9.41
N ALA A 186 -8.86 26.33 10.36
CA ALA A 186 -9.35 27.71 10.36
C ALA A 186 -8.48 28.72 9.57
N LEU A 187 -7.27 28.35 9.14
CA LEU A 187 -6.38 29.27 8.41
C LEU A 187 -6.57 29.29 6.88
N GLY A 188 -7.37 28.39 6.30
CA GLY A 188 -7.58 28.29 4.84
C GLY A 188 -8.66 29.21 4.25
N ALA A 189 -9.49 29.85 5.09
CA ALA A 189 -10.71 30.55 4.65
C ALA A 189 -10.61 32.09 4.71
N ARG A 190 -9.54 32.68 4.19
CA ARG A 190 -9.50 34.12 3.84
C ARG A 190 -8.81 34.34 2.50
N ARG A 191 -9.47 33.99 1.40
CA ARG A 191 -9.21 34.62 0.10
C ARG A 191 -10.16 35.81 -0.04
N GLY A 192 -9.62 37.01 0.20
CA GLY A 192 -10.30 38.27 -0.11
C GLY A 192 -10.46 38.43 -1.62
N ARG A 193 -11.65 38.87 -2.01
CA ARG A 193 -12.01 39.34 -3.36
C ARG A 193 -10.98 40.36 -3.86
N GLY A 194 -10.54 40.20 -5.11
CA GLY A 194 -9.80 41.24 -5.82
C GLY A 194 -10.71 42.45 -6.12
N PRO A 195 -10.14 43.65 -6.37
CA PRO A 195 -10.92 44.76 -6.85
C PRO A 195 -11.05 44.70 -8.38
N ASP A 196 -12.27 44.93 -8.85
CA ASP A 196 -12.59 45.27 -10.24
C ASP A 196 -11.84 46.54 -10.66
N HIS A 197 -11.17 46.50 -11.81
CA HIS A 197 -11.07 47.57 -12.82
C HIS A 197 -10.44 47.03 -14.11
#